data_AF-A0A8T3QME5-F1
#
_entry.id   AF-A0A8T3QME5-F1
#
_cell.length_a   1.000
_cell.length_b   1.000
_cell.length_c   1.000
_cell.angle_alpha   90.00
_cell.angle_beta   90.00
_cell.angle_gamma   90.00
#
_symmetry.space_group_name_H-M   'P 1'
#
loop_
_entity.id
_entity.type
_entity.pdbx_description
1 polymer ?
#
loop_
_entity_poly.entity_id
_entity_poly.type
_entity_poly.pdbx_seq_one_letter_code
_entity_poly.pdbx_strand_id
1 'polypeptide(L)' 'MQTVAGRDDAVLLTWTGGACDDRAIVTIKQDGGRYRVKIETSSFIGSCTAVGILRGILLVLAEPVGPDAFDVS' A
#
# COMPACT_ATOMS: atom_id res chain seq x y z
N MET A 1 3.79 -1.82 6.04
CA MET A 1 2.78 -0.88 6.55
C MET A 1 3.31 -0.20 7.78
N GLN A 2 2.83 0.98 8.07
CA GLN A 2 3.17 1.72 9.28
C GLN A 2 1.89 2.19 9.97
N THR A 3 1.87 2.08 11.30
CA THR A 3 0.87 2.78 12.11
C THR A 3 1.06 4.27 11.96
N VAL A 4 -0.03 5.02 12.02
CA VAL A 4 0.03 6.48 12.01
C VAL A 4 -0.02 6.94 13.46
N ALA A 5 1.00 7.69 13.89
CA ALA A 5 1.11 8.13 15.28
C ALA A 5 -0.14 8.91 15.71
N GLY A 6 -0.76 8.48 16.81
CA GLY A 6 -1.99 9.09 17.34
C GLY A 6 -3.27 8.73 16.58
N ARG A 7 -3.23 7.75 15.66
CA ARG A 7 -4.38 7.27 14.88
C ARG A 7 -4.46 5.74 14.97
N ASP A 8 -5.55 5.23 15.52
CA ASP A 8 -5.90 3.81 15.56
C ASP A 8 -6.86 3.41 14.44
N ASP A 9 -7.44 4.40 13.77
CA ASP A 9 -8.33 4.31 12.60
C ASP A 9 -7.59 4.47 11.26
N ALA A 10 -6.25 4.56 11.27
CA ALA A 10 -5.50 4.84 10.05
C ALA A 10 -4.23 4.00 9.92
N VAL A 11 -3.99 3.53 8.70
CA VAL A 11 -2.77 2.81 8.34
C VAL A 11 -2.13 3.42 7.10
N LEU A 12 -0.81 3.60 7.16
CA LEU A 12 -0.02 4.03 6.02
C LEU A 12 0.48 2.79 5.27
N LEU A 13 -0.05 2.60 4.05
CA LEU A 13 0.45 1.61 3.12
C LEU A 13 1.57 2.24 2.29
N THR A 14 2.77 1.69 2.39
CA THR A 14 3.92 2.13 1.61
C THR A 14 4.49 0.97 0.79
N TRP A 15 4.96 1.27 -0.41
CA TRP A 15 5.67 0.33 -1.26
C TRP A 15 6.72 1.06 -2.10
N THR A 16 7.70 0.32 -2.60
CA THR A 16 8.71 0.85 -3.51
C THR A 16 8.30 0.54 -4.94
N GLY A 17 7.95 1.56 -5.72
CA GLY A 17 7.72 1.44 -7.16
C GLY A 17 8.96 1.80 -7.98
N GLY A 18 8.94 1.49 -9.26
CA GLY A 18 9.94 1.95 -10.23
C GLY A 18 9.67 3.36 -10.74
N ALA A 19 10.71 3.97 -11.33
CA ALA A 19 10.60 5.27 -12.02
C ALA A 19 9.73 5.23 -13.28
N CYS A 20 9.60 4.06 -13.93
CA CYS A 20 8.74 3.87 -15.09
C CYS A 20 7.31 3.41 -14.72
N ASP A 21 7.01 3.21 -13.44
CA ASP A 21 5.68 2.78 -13.01
C ASP A 21 4.69 3.91 -13.24
N ASP A 22 3.83 3.73 -14.24
CA ASP A 22 2.81 4.70 -14.66
C ASP A 22 1.47 4.45 -13.97
N ARG A 23 1.27 3.23 -13.45
CA ARG A 23 0.06 2.84 -12.73
C ARG A 23 0.38 1.85 -11.62
N ALA A 24 -0.30 2.05 -10.50
CA ALA A 24 -0.38 1.08 -9.41
C ALA A 24 -1.85 0.76 -9.15
N ILE A 25 -2.18 -0.52 -9.04
CA ILE A 25 -3.48 -1.01 -8.60
C ILE A 25 -3.27 -1.54 -7.18
N VAL A 26 -3.98 -0.93 -6.23
CA VAL A 26 -4.01 -1.39 -4.85
C VAL A 26 -5.35 -2.06 -4.61
N THR A 27 -5.33 -3.37 -4.36
CA THR A 27 -6.52 -4.15 -4.05
C THR A 27 -6.54 -4.49 -2.57
N ILE A 28 -7.64 -4.17 -1.89
CA ILE A 28 -7.84 -4.47 -0.47
C ILE A 28 -9.03 -5.40 -0.36
N LYS A 29 -8.83 -6.57 0.26
CA LYS A 29 -9.89 -7.57 0.51
C LYS A 29 -9.88 -7.97 1.97
N GLN A 30 -11.06 -8.10 2.56
CA GLN A 30 -11.19 -8.66 3.89
C GLN A 30 -11.39 -10.19 3.80
N ASP A 31 -10.61 -10.95 4.57
CA ASP A 31 -10.65 -12.41 4.62
C ASP A 31 -10.41 -12.85 6.07
N GLY A 32 -11.38 -13.53 6.68
CA GLY A 32 -11.27 -14.03 8.07
C GLY A 32 -10.95 -12.97 9.14
N GLY A 33 -11.42 -11.72 8.95
CA GLY A 33 -11.15 -10.63 9.90
C GLY A 33 -9.80 -9.91 9.69
N ARG A 34 -9.02 -10.32 8.69
CA ARG A 34 -7.79 -9.63 8.25
C ARG A 34 -8.01 -8.96 6.90
N TYR A 35 -7.22 -7.94 6.59
CA TYR A 35 -7.18 -7.27 5.30
C TYR A 35 -5.98 -7.75 4.51
N ARG A 36 -6.21 -8.41 3.38
CA ARG A 36 -5.19 -8.70 2.39
C ARG A 36 -5.06 -7.52 1.45
N VAL A 37 -3.86 -6.99 1.34
CA VAL A 37 -3.51 -5.89 0.44
C VAL A 37 -2.59 -6.42 -0.64
N LYS A 38 -3.02 -6.32 -1.90
CA LYS A 38 -2.21 -6.66 -3.07
C LYS A 38 -1.87 -5.38 -3.83
N ILE A 39 -0.59 -5.21 -4.17
CA ILE A 39 -0.13 -4.07 -4.98
C ILE A 39 0.43 -4.58 -6.30
N GLU A 40 -0.15 -4.13 -7.40
CA GLU A 40 0.30 -4.47 -8.75
C GLU A 40 0.70 -3.20 -9.47
N THR A 41 1.94 -3.12 -9.93
CA THR A 41 2.41 -2.00 -10.75
C THR A 41 2.48 -2.42 -12.21
N SER A 42 2.09 -1.51 -13.10
CA SER A 42 2.50 -1.58 -14.50
C SER A 42 3.48 -0.46 -14.77
N SER A 43 4.39 -0.72 -15.70
CA SER A 43 5.38 0.24 -16.14
C SER A 43 5.18 0.56 -17.61
N PHE A 44 5.36 1.81 -17.98
CA PHE A 44 5.45 2.20 -19.38
C PHE A 44 6.75 1.64 -19.99
N ILE A 45 6.70 1.27 -21.28
CA ILE A 45 7.89 0.79 -22.01
C ILE A 45 8.70 1.99 -22.47
N GLY A 46 9.76 2.33 -21.73
CA GLY A 46 10.66 3.43 -22.05
C GLY A 46 11.99 3.34 -21.31
N SER A 47 12.83 4.36 -21.45
CA SER A 47 14.05 4.48 -20.67
C SER A 47 13.76 5.29 -19.40
N CYS A 48 13.82 4.62 -18.25
CA CYS A 48 13.81 5.28 -16.95
C CYS A 48 15.09 4.98 -16.20
N THR A 49 15.42 5.87 -15.27
CA THR A 49 16.50 5.61 -14.31
C THR A 49 16.10 4.41 -13.44
N ALA A 50 17.03 3.47 -13.23
CA ALA A 50 16.83 2.32 -12.34
C ALA A 50 16.91 2.75 -10.87
N VAL A 51 15.88 3.49 -10.41
CA VAL A 51 15.73 3.94 -9.02
C VAL A 51 14.40 3.47 -8.45
N GLY A 52 14.41 3.12 -7.16
CA GLY A 52 13.20 2.87 -6.39
C GLY A 52 12.60 4.19 -5.90
N ILE A 53 11.31 4.36 -6.09
CA ILE A 53 10.54 5.51 -5.62
C ILE A 53 9.60 5.02 -4.53
N LEU A 54 9.74 5.57 -3.33
CA LEU A 54 8.82 5.30 -2.23
C LEU A 54 7.46 5.93 -2.55
N ARG A 55 6.41 5.09 -2.55
CA ARG A 55 5.02 5.48 -2.75
C ARG A 55 4.23 5.12 -1.51
N GLY A 56 3.11 5.80 -1.30
CA GLY A 56 2.21 5.44 -0.22
C GLY A 56 0.81 6.02 -0.36
N ILE A 57 -0.13 5.36 0.31
CA ILE A 57 -1.50 5.81 0.49
C ILE A 57 -1.86 5.71 1.98
N LEU A 58 -2.65 6.67 2.44
CA LEU A 58 -3.25 6.63 3.77
C LEU A 58 -4.64 6.02 3.66
N LEU A 59 -4.86 4.92 4.38
CA LEU A 59 -6.17 4.30 4.52
C LEU A 59 -6.78 4.78 5.84
N VAL A 60 -7.95 5.39 5.76
CA VAL A 60 -8.76 5.75 6.93
C VAL A 60 -9.92 4.78 7.01
N LEU A 61 -10.12 4.22 8.20
CA LEU A 61 -11.00 3.09 8.46
C LEU A 61 -12.19 3.59 9.27
N ALA A 62 -13.35 3.00 9.04
CA ALA A 62 -14.56 3.38 9.77
C ALA A 62 -14.48 3.01 11.26
N GLU A 63 -13.67 2.01 11.59
CA GLU A 63 -13.45 1.53 12.94
C GLU A 63 -11.96 1.26 13.16
N PRO A 64 -11.44 1.41 14.40
CA PRO A 64 -10.08 1.04 14.73
C PRO A 64 -9.82 -0.43 14.44
N VAL A 65 -8.74 -0.73 13.74
CA VAL A 65 -8.24 -2.10 13.56
C VAL A 65 -6.77 -2.15 13.89
N GLY A 66 -6.38 -3.21 14.60
CA GLY A 66 -5.00 -3.39 15.03
C GLY A 66 -4.03 -3.42 13.85
N PRO A 67 -2.77 -2.98 14.04
CA PRO A 67 -1.76 -2.95 12.98
C PRO A 67 -1.50 -4.33 12.35
N ASP A 68 -1.69 -5.40 13.12
CA ASP A 68 -1.50 -6.78 12.69
C ASP A 68 -2.68 -7.33 11.89
N ALA A 69 -3.73 -6.52 11.68
CA ALA A 69 -4.90 -6.90 10.89
C ALA A 69 -4.64 -6.88 9.38
N PHE A 70 -3.49 -6.37 8.93
CA PHE A 70 -3.19 -6.21 7.52
C PHE A 70 -2.01 -7.06 7.04
N ASP A 71 -2.21 -7.78 5.94
CA ASP A 71 -1.18 -8.56 5.27
C ASP A 71 -0.92 -7.98 3.86
N VAL A 72 0.30 -7.50 3.60
CA VAL A 72 0.71 -6.98 2.28
C VAL A 72 1.40 -8.07 1.47
N SER A 73 0.97 -8.24 0.22
CA SER A 73 1.58 -9.14 -0.77
C SER A 73 1.87 -8.43 -2.08
#